data_AF-A0A923UX45-F1
#
_entry.id   AF-A0A923UX45-F1
#
_cell.length_a   1.000
_cell.length_b   1.000
_cell.length_c   1.000
_cell.angle_alpha   90.00
_cell.angle_beta   90.00
_cell.angle_gamma   90.00
#
_symmetry.space_group_name_H-M   'P 1'
#
loop_
_entity.id
_entity.type
_entity.pdbx_description
1 polymer ?
#
loop_
_entity_poly.entity_id
_entity_poly.type
_entity_poly.pdbx_seq_one_letter_code
_entity_poly.pdbx_strand_id
1 'polypeptide(L)'
;MQQQQQPSQTPHATSKTSTSKDKIKFLLLEGIDPSAIDVIKAAGYTQIESLRGALSGEELKQKIAGAHFLGIRSRTQLTADVLAHATRLAAVGCFCIGTNQVDLGAARDLGIAV
;
A
#
# COMPACT_ATOMS: atom_id res chain seq x y z
N MET A 1 9.88 -53.80 12.80
CA MET A 1 8.56 -53.28 13.23
C MET A 1 8.85 -52.08 14.10
N GLN A 2 8.55 -50.82 13.81
CA GLN A 2 7.93 -50.08 12.69
C GLN A 2 8.94 -48.97 12.27
N GLN A 3 9.26 -48.77 11.00
CA GLN A 3 8.55 -47.94 10.00
C GLN A 3 8.60 -46.42 10.28
N GLN A 4 9.43 -45.75 9.47
CA GLN A 4 9.22 -44.45 8.79
C GLN A 4 8.34 -43.38 9.46
N GLN A 5 8.92 -42.19 9.64
CA GLN A 5 8.35 -40.95 9.08
C GLN A 5 9.41 -39.84 8.99
N GLN A 6 9.72 -39.46 7.75
CA GLN A 6 10.16 -38.10 7.44
C GLN A 6 8.96 -37.16 7.66
N PRO A 7 9.21 -35.88 7.89
CA PRO A 7 8.62 -34.90 6.99
C PRO A 7 9.69 -34.11 6.28
N SER A 8 9.70 -34.29 4.97
CA SER A 8 10.18 -33.32 4.00
C SER A 8 9.36 -32.03 4.17
N GLN A 9 10.03 -30.86 4.18
CA GLN A 9 9.72 -29.69 3.36
C GLN A 9 10.55 -28.48 3.83
N THR A 10 11.58 -28.15 3.07
CA THR A 10 12.04 -26.77 2.91
C THR A 10 10.91 -25.93 2.31
N PRO A 11 10.64 -24.72 2.82
CA PRO A 11 9.99 -23.70 2.02
C PRO A 11 11.00 -22.60 1.67
N HIS A 12 11.45 -22.68 0.43
CA HIS A 12 11.61 -21.55 -0.49
C HIS A 12 12.58 -20.42 -0.13
N ALA A 13 13.70 -20.41 -0.87
CA ALA A 13 14.38 -19.19 -1.27
C ALA A 13 13.37 -18.16 -1.78
N THR A 14 13.17 -17.05 -1.08
CA THR A 14 12.46 -15.90 -1.64
C THR A 14 13.49 -14.95 -2.19
N SER A 15 13.63 -15.07 -3.51
CA SER A 15 14.26 -14.16 -4.45
C SER A 15 14.40 -12.74 -3.92
N LYS A 16 15.65 -12.28 -3.82
CA LYS A 16 16.00 -10.85 -3.78
C LYS A 16 15.36 -10.16 -4.99
N THR A 17 14.17 -9.60 -4.83
CA THR A 17 13.70 -8.54 -5.71
C THR A 17 14.45 -7.28 -5.29
N SER A 18 15.20 -6.69 -6.23
CA SER A 18 16.21 -5.63 -6.04
C SER A 18 15.70 -4.27 -5.52
N THR A 19 14.59 -4.24 -4.80
CA THR A 19 14.16 -3.09 -4.01
C THR A 19 13.92 -3.59 -2.60
N SER A 20 14.84 -3.23 -1.71
CA SER A 20 14.76 -3.58 -0.29
C SER A 20 13.37 -3.20 0.23
N LYS A 21 12.60 -4.18 0.73
CA LYS A 21 11.20 -4.00 1.16
C LYS A 21 11.05 -2.92 2.24
N ASP A 22 12.14 -2.67 2.97
CA ASP A 22 12.36 -1.57 3.90
C ASP A 22 12.29 -0.15 3.29
N LYS A 23 12.36 0.00 1.97
CA LYS A 23 12.23 1.31 1.28
C LYS A 23 10.82 1.59 0.79
N ILE A 24 9.95 0.58 0.79
CA ILE A 24 8.58 0.68 0.28
C ILE A 24 7.68 1.22 1.39
N LYS A 25 7.26 2.47 1.25
CA LYS A 25 6.40 3.16 2.21
C LYS A 25 4.92 2.95 1.89
N PHE A 26 4.19 2.37 2.84
CA PHE A 26 2.72 2.29 2.83
C PHE A 26 2.15 3.44 3.66
N LEU A 27 1.24 4.20 3.08
CA LEU A 27 0.49 5.26 3.76
C LEU A 27 -0.97 4.80 3.85
N LEU A 28 -1.51 4.65 5.06
CA LEU A 28 -2.89 4.23 5.29
C LEU A 28 -3.62 5.36 6.02
N LEU A 29 -4.69 5.89 5.43
CA LEU A 29 -5.45 7.02 5.97
C LEU A 29 -6.80 6.57 6.51
N GLU A 30 -7.44 7.47 7.29
CA GLU A 30 -8.81 7.29 7.79
C GLU A 30 -9.00 6.12 8.77
N GLY A 31 -7.93 5.64 9.38
CA GLY A 31 -7.99 4.57 10.38
C GLY A 31 -8.41 3.23 9.79
N ILE A 32 -7.76 2.82 8.70
CA ILE A 32 -7.89 1.47 8.14
C ILE A 32 -7.63 0.41 9.23
N ASP A 33 -8.37 -0.69 9.14
CA ASP A 33 -8.34 -1.77 10.13
C ASP A 33 -6.91 -2.30 10.36
N PRO A 34 -6.49 -2.55 11.61
CA PRO A 34 -5.16 -3.05 11.92
C PRO A 34 -4.82 -4.39 11.24
N SER A 35 -5.82 -5.19 10.85
CA SER A 35 -5.61 -6.42 10.08
C SER A 35 -4.89 -6.15 8.74
N ALA A 36 -5.16 -5.01 8.10
CA ALA A 36 -4.45 -4.64 6.87
C ALA A 36 -2.96 -4.37 7.15
N ILE A 37 -2.66 -3.71 8.27
CA ILE A 37 -1.29 -3.46 8.70
C ILE A 37 -0.57 -4.77 8.98
N ASP A 38 -1.24 -5.72 9.65
CA ASP A 38 -0.67 -7.04 9.96
C ASP A 38 -0.29 -7.81 8.69
N VAL A 39 -1.18 -7.84 7.70
CA VAL A 39 -0.91 -8.47 6.39
C VAL A 39 0.28 -7.82 5.68
N ILE A 40 0.35 -6.48 5.68
CA ILE A 40 1.47 -5.74 5.06
C ILE A 40 2.78 -6.04 5.81
N LYS A 41 2.77 -6.10 7.14
CA LYS A 41 3.95 -6.49 7.94
C LYS A 41 4.37 -7.93 7.67
N ALA A 42 3.41 -8.85 7.61
CA ALA A 42 3.64 -10.26 7.33
C ALA A 42 4.26 -10.49 5.93
N ALA A 43 3.93 -9.64 4.95
CA ALA A 43 4.57 -9.64 3.62
C ALA A 43 6.04 -9.13 3.64
N GLY A 44 6.50 -8.60 4.78
CA GLY A 44 7.86 -8.13 5.01
C GLY A 44 8.05 -6.63 4.77
N TYR A 45 6.98 -5.85 4.73
CA TYR A 45 7.06 -4.39 4.64
C TYR A 45 7.10 -3.78 6.05
N THR A 46 8.11 -2.96 6.30
CA THR A 46 8.34 -2.37 7.63
C THR A 46 7.93 -0.90 7.71
N GLN A 47 7.91 -0.20 6.57
CA GLN A 47 7.56 1.22 6.50
C GLN A 47 6.05 1.40 6.28
N ILE A 48 5.29 1.33 7.37
CA ILE A 48 3.83 1.49 7.33
C ILE A 48 3.46 2.69 8.21
N GLU A 49 2.86 3.70 7.60
CA GLU A 49 2.37 4.90 8.27
C GLU A 49 0.86 4.89 8.25
N SER A 50 0.23 4.66 9.41
CA SER A 50 -1.22 4.66 9.55
C SER A 50 -1.70 5.90 10.30
N LEU A 51 -2.60 6.66 9.68
CA LEU A 51 -3.22 7.86 10.26
C LEU A 51 -4.73 7.62 10.42
N ARG A 52 -5.26 8.00 11.58
CA ARG A 52 -6.71 7.91 11.85
C ARG A 52 -7.52 8.98 11.10
N GLY A 53 -6.86 10.09 10.76
CA GLY A 53 -7.47 11.19 10.01
C GLY A 53 -7.42 10.97 8.50
N ALA A 54 -8.31 11.65 7.80
CA ALA A 54 -8.15 11.91 6.37
C ALA A 54 -7.13 13.05 6.22
N LEU A 55 -6.28 12.96 5.20
CA LEU A 55 -5.45 14.08 4.76
C LEU A 55 -6.07 14.71 3.51
N SER A 56 -5.86 16.02 3.37
CA SER A 56 -6.38 16.83 2.27
C SER A 56 -5.36 17.88 1.84
N GLY A 57 -5.48 18.38 0.62
CA GLY A 57 -4.67 19.50 0.13
C GLY A 57 -3.16 19.22 0.16
N GLU A 58 -2.39 20.19 0.66
CA GLU A 58 -0.92 20.13 0.66
C GLU A 58 -0.35 19.01 1.54
N GLU A 59 -0.97 18.72 2.69
CA GLU A 59 -0.49 17.64 3.57
C GLU A 59 -0.56 16.28 2.88
N LEU A 60 -1.63 16.04 2.11
CA LEU A 60 -1.78 14.81 1.32
C LEU A 60 -0.71 14.74 0.23
N LYS A 61 -0.44 15.86 -0.48
CA LYS A 61 0.61 15.95 -1.51
C LYS A 61 2.00 15.67 -0.95
N GLN A 62 2.33 16.19 0.23
CA GLN A 62 3.62 15.94 0.86
C GLN A 62 3.79 14.48 1.26
N LYS A 63 2.72 13.88 1.80
CA LYS A 63 2.75 12.48 2.25
C LYS A 63 2.77 11.49 1.10
N ILE A 64 2.01 11.75 0.03
CA ILE A 64 1.94 10.86 -1.14
C ILE A 64 3.22 10.87 -1.97
N ALA A 65 3.97 11.98 -2.00
CA ALA A 65 5.23 12.09 -2.75
C ALA A 65 6.28 11.05 -2.31
N GLY A 66 6.29 10.66 -1.04
CA GLY A 66 7.17 9.62 -0.50
C GLY A 66 6.54 8.23 -0.38
N ALA A 67 5.24 8.09 -0.64
CA ALA A 67 4.52 6.84 -0.53
C ALA A 67 4.62 6.01 -1.82
N HIS A 68 4.75 4.70 -1.67
CA HIS A 68 4.70 3.75 -2.79
C HIS A 68 3.31 3.12 -2.90
N PHE A 69 2.64 2.96 -1.77
CA PHE A 69 1.28 2.45 -1.69
C PHE A 69 0.46 3.37 -0.81
N LEU A 70 -0.75 3.68 -1.25
CA LEU A 70 -1.68 4.53 -0.52
C LEU A 70 -2.98 3.76 -0.26
N GLY A 71 -3.36 3.58 0.99
CA GLY A 71 -4.68 3.10 1.39
C GLY A 71 -5.55 4.26 1.85
N ILE A 72 -6.71 4.43 1.22
CA ILE A 72 -7.70 5.44 1.60
C ILE A 72 -9.09 4.83 1.78
N ARG A 73 -10.01 5.61 2.34
CA ARG A 73 -11.45 5.29 2.39
C ARG A 73 -12.21 6.40 1.67
N SER A 74 -13.37 6.79 2.16
CA SER A 74 -14.32 7.65 1.46
C SER A 74 -14.08 9.15 1.66
N ARG A 75 -13.28 9.59 2.64
CA ARG A 75 -13.10 11.03 2.92
C ARG A 75 -11.89 11.62 2.20
N THR A 76 -10.85 10.84 1.94
CA THR A 76 -9.69 11.33 1.21
C THR A 76 -9.99 11.39 -0.28
N GLN A 77 -9.80 12.57 -0.88
CA GLN A 77 -9.95 12.78 -2.32
C GLN A 77 -8.59 12.76 -3.02
N LEU A 78 -8.44 11.84 -3.97
CA LEU A 78 -7.31 11.73 -4.87
C LEU A 78 -7.66 12.36 -6.22
N THR A 79 -7.46 13.68 -6.29
CA THR A 79 -7.60 14.43 -7.53
C THR A 79 -6.35 14.27 -8.40
N ALA A 80 -6.48 14.60 -9.69
CA ALA A 80 -5.35 14.62 -10.63
C ALA A 80 -4.15 15.45 -10.11
N ASP A 81 -4.44 16.60 -9.49
CA ASP A 81 -3.44 17.47 -8.89
C ASP A 81 -2.69 16.79 -7.73
N VAL A 82 -3.38 16.06 -6.85
CA VAL A 82 -2.73 15.29 -5.79
C VAL A 82 -1.89 14.15 -6.37
N LEU A 83 -2.44 13.42 -7.34
CA LEU A 83 -1.77 12.30 -8.00
C LEU A 83 -0.52 12.75 -8.79
N ALA A 84 -0.52 13.97 -9.34
CA ALA A 84 0.66 14.53 -10.02
C ALA A 84 1.87 14.70 -9.09
N HIS A 85 1.66 14.86 -7.77
CA HIS A 85 2.74 14.89 -6.79
C HIS A 85 3.21 13.49 -6.35
N ALA A 86 2.49 12.44 -6.74
CA ALA A 86 2.74 11.06 -6.34
C ALA A 86 3.87 10.42 -7.18
N THR A 87 5.09 10.93 -7.05
CA THR A 87 6.25 10.54 -7.89
C THR A 87 6.69 9.07 -7.76
N ARG A 88 6.27 8.38 -6.71
CA ARG A 88 6.68 6.99 -6.40
C ARG A 88 5.51 6.03 -6.21
N LEU A 89 4.29 6.52 -6.39
CA LEU A 89 3.09 5.75 -6.08
C LEU A 89 2.89 4.69 -7.16
N ALA A 90 2.87 3.43 -6.75
CA ALA A 90 2.65 2.29 -7.62
C ALA A 90 1.16 1.89 -7.64
N ALA A 91 0.50 1.95 -6.48
CA ALA A 91 -0.91 1.61 -6.38
C ALA A 91 -1.62 2.34 -5.23
N VAL A 92 -2.93 2.49 -5.40
CA VAL A 92 -3.89 2.99 -4.42
C VAL A 92 -4.83 1.84 -4.07
N GLY A 93 -5.05 1.60 -2.78
CA GLY A 93 -6.06 0.69 -2.27
C GLY A 93 -7.24 1.46 -1.71
N CYS A 94 -8.43 1.24 -2.28
CA CYS A 94 -9.67 1.79 -1.73
C CYS A 94 -10.29 0.79 -0.74
N PHE A 95 -10.24 1.10 0.57
CA PHE A 95 -10.81 0.28 1.64
C PHE A 95 -12.30 0.60 1.88
N CYS A 96 -13.03 0.74 0.77
CA CYS A 96 -14.46 1.09 0.70
C CYS A 96 -15.09 0.48 -0.56
N ILE A 97 -16.42 0.49 -0.64
CA ILE A 97 -17.17 -0.16 -1.73
C ILE A 97 -16.97 0.57 -3.08
N GLY A 98 -16.71 1.88 -3.06
CA GLY A 98 -16.57 2.70 -4.27
C GLY A 98 -15.23 3.41 -4.37
N THR A 99 -14.95 3.93 -5.57
CA THR A 99 -13.70 4.62 -5.94
C THR A 99 -13.94 6.04 -6.50
N ASN A 100 -15.13 6.62 -6.31
CA ASN A 100 -15.53 7.92 -6.85
C ASN A 100 -14.64 9.09 -6.39
N GLN A 101 -13.96 8.92 -5.26
CA GLN A 101 -13.03 9.86 -4.67
C GLN A 101 -11.63 9.80 -5.30
N VAL A 102 -11.42 8.90 -6.26
CA VAL A 102 -10.17 8.76 -7.01
C VAL A 102 -10.39 9.15 -8.45
N ASP A 103 -9.53 10.03 -8.97
CA ASP A 103 -9.46 10.32 -10.39
C ASP A 103 -8.83 9.15 -11.13
N LEU A 104 -9.65 8.18 -11.52
CA LEU A 104 -9.23 6.97 -12.22
C LEU A 104 -8.55 7.29 -13.56
N GLY A 105 -8.93 8.40 -14.21
CA GLY A 105 -8.35 8.84 -15.47
C GLY A 105 -6.90 9.27 -15.28
N ALA A 106 -6.65 10.17 -14.33
CA ALA A 106 -5.32 10.64 -13.97
C ALA A 106 -4.45 9.52 -13.39
N ALA A 107 -5.02 8.66 -12.53
CA ALA A 107 -4.29 7.51 -11.98
C ALA A 107 -3.82 6.58 -13.10
N ARG A 108 -4.68 6.28 -14.07
CA ARG A 108 -4.33 5.45 -15.23
C ARG A 108 -3.25 6.08 -16.10
N ASP A 109 -3.34 7.38 -16.38
CA ASP A 109 -2.34 8.10 -17.19
C ASP A 109 -0.95 8.08 -16.54
N LEU A 110 -0.92 8.16 -15.20
CA LEU A 110 0.29 8.06 -14.38
C LEU A 110 0.77 6.61 -14.15
N GLY A 111 0.05 5.61 -14.65
CA GLY A 111 0.39 4.19 -14.46
C GLY A 111 0.16 3.66 -13.04
N ILE A 112 -0.73 4.29 -12.28
CA ILE A 112 -1.07 3.94 -10.90
C ILE A 112 -2.28 3.00 -10.91
N ALA A 113 -2.13 1.81 -10.30
CA ALA A 113 -3.25 0.89 -10.13
C ALA A 113 -4.18 1.37 -9.00
N VAL A 114 -5.50 1.27 -9.19
CA VAL A 114 -6.53 1.65 -8.20
C VAL A 114 -7.49 0.48 -7.98
#